data_AF-M9RLR4-F1
#
_entry.id   AF-M9RLR4-F1
#
_cell.length_a   1.000
_cell.length_b   1.000
_cell.length_c   1.000
_cell.angle_alpha   90.00
_cell.angle_beta   90.00
_cell.angle_gamma   90.00
#
_symmetry.space_group_name_H-M   'P 1'
#
loop_
_entity.id
_entity.type
_entity.pdbx_description
1 polymer ?
#
loop_
_entity_poly.entity_id
_entity_poly.type
_entity_poly.pdbx_seq_one_letter_code
_entity_poly.pdbx_strand_id
1 'polypeptide(L)'
;MRSAQSEDDIETLTRGLSEITAADPWDVSFNFSLLPSTNVNRYTYNNEFETLLGIFTPEGGGDEVSGIGLSVGAGLSYTIALPDYSQLSLRTRVDQRLYDVPDLNSTSVRVALSRESFAIGRTTTIEPFLRLGFDEERELERRDYGLSLSTAWQLGNGGQLRTSFMGKKPQLHRQRSVKRPLRPDRRELRKFHRPTHAVRVWGFGCTV
;
A
#
# COMPACT_ATOMS: atom_id res chain seq x y z
N MET A 1 5.86 -49.93 13.24
CA MET A 1 7.16 -49.30 12.89
C MET A 1 7.06 -48.83 11.44
N ARG A 2 7.32 -47.54 11.17
CA ARG A 2 7.24 -46.94 9.81
C ARG A 2 8.07 -45.64 9.65
N SER A 3 8.96 -45.35 10.60
CA SER A 3 9.74 -44.09 10.65
C SER A 3 10.86 -44.06 9.62
N ALA A 4 11.72 -45.08 9.59
CA ALA A 4 12.98 -45.08 8.82
C ALA A 4 12.81 -44.67 7.34
N GLN A 5 11.89 -45.29 6.60
CA GLN A 5 11.63 -44.92 5.20
C GLN A 5 11.28 -43.43 5.04
N SER A 6 10.53 -42.85 5.98
CA SER A 6 10.17 -41.44 5.95
C SER A 6 11.31 -40.50 6.30
N GLU A 7 12.39 -40.98 6.91
CA GLU A 7 13.59 -40.19 7.21
C GLU A 7 14.56 -40.25 6.01
N ASP A 8 14.77 -41.44 5.44
CA ASP A 8 15.56 -41.66 4.21
C ASP A 8 14.97 -40.90 3.00
N ASP A 9 13.64 -40.94 2.82
CA ASP A 9 12.92 -40.20 1.77
C ASP A 9 13.11 -38.67 1.95
N ILE A 10 13.12 -38.17 3.19
CA ILE A 10 13.30 -36.75 3.48
C ILE A 10 14.75 -36.29 3.30
N GLU A 11 15.75 -37.10 3.67
CA GLU A 11 17.14 -36.79 3.33
C GLU A 11 17.33 -36.75 1.80
N THR A 12 16.75 -37.71 1.08
CA THR A 12 16.84 -37.77 -0.38
C THR A 12 16.17 -36.57 -1.05
N LEU A 13 14.94 -36.23 -0.67
CA LEU A 13 14.20 -35.08 -1.21
C LEU A 13 14.85 -33.74 -0.84
N THR A 14 15.38 -33.61 0.39
CA THR A 14 16.05 -32.38 0.83
C THR A 14 17.40 -32.20 0.13
N ARG A 15 18.17 -33.29 -0.06
CA ARG A 15 19.41 -33.27 -0.84
C ARG A 15 19.14 -32.83 -2.28
N GLY A 16 18.17 -33.45 -2.97
CA GLY A 16 17.80 -33.06 -4.33
C GLY A 16 17.30 -31.60 -4.44
N LEU A 17 16.48 -31.14 -3.50
CA LEU A 17 16.04 -29.75 -3.46
C LEU A 17 17.21 -28.78 -3.21
N SER A 18 18.18 -29.15 -2.36
CA SER A 18 19.37 -28.35 -2.09
C SER A 18 20.30 -28.24 -3.30
N GLU A 19 20.43 -29.31 -4.09
CA GLU A 19 21.26 -29.34 -5.31
C GLU A 19 20.65 -28.47 -6.42
N ILE A 20 19.33 -28.55 -6.62
CA ILE A 20 18.58 -27.68 -7.56
C ILE A 20 18.67 -26.21 -7.13
N THR A 21 18.48 -25.92 -5.84
CA THR A 21 18.53 -24.56 -5.28
C THR A 21 19.95 -23.97 -5.30
N ALA A 22 20.99 -24.81 -5.23
CA ALA A 22 22.37 -24.37 -5.39
C ALA A 22 22.73 -24.05 -6.85
N ALA A 23 22.04 -24.67 -7.82
CA ALA A 23 22.26 -24.44 -9.26
C ALA A 23 21.61 -23.14 -9.76
N ASP A 24 20.37 -22.85 -9.35
CA ASP A 24 19.75 -21.53 -9.54
C ASP A 24 19.07 -21.03 -8.25
N PRO A 25 19.78 -20.24 -7.43
CA PRO A 25 19.25 -19.70 -6.18
C PRO A 25 18.35 -18.46 -6.38
N TRP A 26 18.19 -17.95 -7.61
CA TRP A 26 17.45 -16.72 -7.89
C TRP A 26 16.04 -17.00 -8.43
N ASP A 27 15.02 -16.34 -7.86
CA ASP A 27 13.67 -16.29 -8.40
C ASP A 27 13.30 -14.85 -8.74
N VAL A 28 12.69 -14.65 -9.92
CA VAL A 28 12.28 -13.33 -10.42
C VAL A 28 10.80 -13.40 -10.81
N SER A 29 9.97 -12.59 -10.15
CA SER A 29 8.52 -12.60 -10.34
C SER A 29 7.99 -11.25 -10.80
N PHE A 30 7.10 -11.25 -11.79
CA PHE A 30 6.40 -10.07 -12.30
C PHE A 30 4.90 -10.25 -12.18
N ASN A 31 4.17 -9.15 -12.00
CA ASN A 31 2.70 -9.16 -11.94
C ASN A 31 2.14 -7.81 -12.37
N PHE A 32 0.95 -7.86 -12.96
CA PHE A 32 0.15 -6.70 -13.35
C PHE A 32 -1.33 -7.01 -13.05
N SER A 33 -2.09 -6.01 -12.64
CA SER A 33 -3.55 -6.13 -12.49
C SER A 33 -4.25 -4.77 -12.63
N LEU A 34 -5.45 -4.78 -13.19
CA LEU A 34 -6.32 -3.60 -13.18
C LEU A 34 -7.03 -3.50 -11.83
N LEU A 35 -7.10 -2.28 -11.29
CA LEU A 35 -7.74 -1.94 -10.02
C LEU A 35 -8.97 -1.07 -10.30
N PRO A 36 -10.17 -1.65 -10.44
CA PRO A 36 -11.39 -0.85 -10.54
C PRO A 36 -11.63 -0.11 -9.22
N SER A 37 -11.85 1.21 -9.27
CA SER A 37 -12.10 2.03 -8.08
C SER A 37 -13.29 2.95 -8.28
N THR A 38 -14.42 2.61 -7.65
CA THR A 38 -15.45 3.57 -7.24
C THR A 38 -14.89 4.41 -6.08
N ASN A 39 -15.18 5.70 -6.08
CA ASN A 39 -14.75 6.67 -5.06
C ASN A 39 -13.23 6.72 -4.80
N VAL A 40 -12.49 7.06 -5.86
CA VAL A 40 -11.04 7.29 -5.86
C VAL A 40 -10.62 8.32 -4.79
N ASN A 41 -11.40 9.39 -4.64
CA ASN A 41 -11.11 10.52 -3.73
C ASN A 41 -11.40 10.24 -2.24
N ARG A 42 -12.11 9.15 -1.91
CA ARG A 42 -12.63 8.84 -0.55
C ARG A 42 -13.55 9.91 0.04
N TYR A 43 -14.23 10.70 -0.79
CA TYR A 43 -15.24 11.64 -0.30
C TYR A 43 -16.47 10.90 0.22
N THR A 44 -17.26 11.57 1.06
CA THR A 44 -18.61 11.11 1.39
C THR A 44 -19.54 11.29 0.18
N TYR A 45 -20.57 10.45 0.08
CA TYR A 45 -21.65 10.63 -0.91
C TYR A 45 -22.55 11.83 -0.59
N ASN A 46 -22.44 12.41 0.62
CA ASN A 46 -23.24 13.56 1.04
C ASN A 46 -22.44 14.86 0.86
N ASN A 47 -22.93 15.75 -0.01
CA ASN A 47 -22.36 17.09 -0.21
C ASN A 47 -22.48 17.97 1.03
N GLU A 48 -23.36 17.63 1.98
CA GLU A 48 -23.66 18.41 3.18
C GLU A 48 -23.83 17.49 4.40
N PHE A 49 -23.33 17.95 5.56
CA PHE A 49 -23.60 17.34 6.87
C PHE A 49 -24.32 18.35 7.76
N GLU A 50 -25.58 18.07 8.12
CA GLU A 50 -26.23 18.78 9.23
C GLU A 50 -25.61 18.35 10.58
N THR A 51 -25.32 19.34 11.41
CA THR A 51 -24.84 19.14 12.79
C THR A 51 -25.51 20.14 13.72
N LEU A 52 -25.38 19.92 15.03
CA LEU A 52 -25.81 20.88 16.07
C LEU A 52 -25.10 22.26 16.00
N LEU A 53 -24.08 22.41 15.15
CA LEU A 53 -23.36 23.67 14.91
C LEU A 53 -23.65 24.29 13.53
N GLY A 54 -24.57 23.71 12.75
CA GLY A 54 -24.94 24.15 11.41
C GLY A 54 -24.65 23.10 10.32
N ILE A 55 -24.90 23.50 9.06
CA ILE A 55 -24.61 22.71 7.86
C ILE A 55 -23.12 22.85 7.51
N PHE A 56 -22.45 21.73 7.29
CA PHE A 56 -21.06 21.66 6.84
C PHE A 56 -20.98 21.01 5.45
N THR A 57 -20.73 21.84 4.44
CA THR A 57 -20.38 21.41 3.07
C THR A 57 -18.88 21.10 3.02
N PRO A 58 -18.43 19.86 2.73
CA PRO A 58 -17.02 19.58 2.47
C PRO A 58 -16.63 20.10 1.08
N GLU A 59 -15.49 20.78 0.95
CA GLU A 59 -14.90 21.03 -0.38
C GLU A 59 -14.58 19.67 -1.03
N GLY A 60 -15.20 19.40 -2.19
CA GLY A 60 -15.14 18.11 -2.90
C GLY A 60 -16.21 17.07 -2.51
N GLY A 61 -17.09 17.36 -1.55
CA GLY A 61 -18.20 16.46 -1.21
C GLY A 61 -19.20 16.29 -2.36
N GLY A 62 -19.36 15.05 -2.85
CA GLY A 62 -20.25 14.68 -3.96
C GLY A 62 -19.56 14.32 -5.27
N ASP A 63 -18.36 14.84 -5.53
CA ASP A 63 -17.63 14.58 -6.78
C ASP A 63 -16.88 13.23 -6.73
N GLU A 64 -17.63 12.15 -6.94
CA GLU A 64 -17.09 10.80 -7.07
C GLU A 64 -16.31 10.63 -8.38
N VAL A 65 -15.01 10.97 -8.35
CA VAL A 65 -14.08 10.48 -9.37
C VAL A 65 -14.05 8.96 -9.30
N SER A 66 -14.61 8.32 -10.33
CA SER A 66 -14.34 6.92 -10.68
C SER A 66 -13.09 6.88 -11.55
N GLY A 67 -12.19 5.92 -11.32
CA GLY A 67 -10.92 5.84 -12.04
C GLY A 67 -10.42 4.41 -12.19
N ILE A 68 -9.58 4.18 -13.19
CA ILE A 68 -9.02 2.86 -13.50
C ILE A 68 -7.57 2.85 -13.00
N GLY A 69 -7.34 2.14 -11.90
CA GLY A 69 -5.98 1.92 -11.41
C GLY A 69 -5.26 0.81 -12.17
N LEU A 70 -3.94 0.88 -12.20
CA LEU A 70 -3.04 -0.20 -12.59
C LEU A 70 -2.11 -0.52 -11.43
N SER A 71 -2.09 -1.78 -10.99
CA SER A 71 -1.05 -2.32 -10.13
C SER A 71 0.01 -2.99 -11.00
N VAL A 72 1.28 -2.65 -10.78
CA VAL A 72 2.44 -3.37 -11.34
C VAL A 72 3.35 -3.77 -10.20
N GLY A 73 3.97 -4.94 -10.25
CA GLY A 73 4.98 -5.31 -9.27
C GLY A 73 6.05 -6.24 -9.81
N ALA A 74 7.24 -6.10 -9.24
CA ALA A 74 8.41 -6.94 -9.50
C ALA A 74 8.97 -7.46 -8.17
N GLY A 75 9.38 -8.71 -8.14
CA GLY A 75 10.00 -9.38 -6.99
C GLY A 75 11.28 -10.10 -7.39
N LEU A 76 12.23 -10.13 -6.46
CA LEU A 76 13.48 -10.85 -6.55
C LEU A 76 13.71 -11.60 -5.23
N SER A 77 13.86 -12.92 -5.30
CA SER A 77 14.24 -13.79 -4.19
C SER A 77 15.62 -14.37 -4.44
N TYR A 78 16.41 -14.50 -3.37
CA TYR A 78 17.63 -15.30 -3.34
C TYR A 78 17.50 -16.33 -2.22
N THR A 79 17.55 -17.62 -2.55
CA THR A 79 17.36 -18.72 -1.60
C THR A 79 18.62 -19.57 -1.47
N ILE A 80 18.99 -19.92 -0.24
CA ILE A 80 20.02 -20.92 0.05
C ILE A 80 19.43 -22.06 0.89
N ALA A 81 19.85 -23.29 0.59
CA ALA A 81 19.61 -24.43 1.46
C ALA A 81 20.55 -24.37 2.68
N LEU A 82 20.06 -24.81 3.83
CA LEU A 82 20.80 -24.94 5.08
C LEU A 82 20.90 -26.43 5.48
N PRO A 83 21.97 -26.87 6.17
CA PRO A 83 22.23 -28.28 6.45
C PRO A 83 21.29 -28.90 7.51
N ASP A 84 20.33 -28.15 8.03
CA ASP A 84 19.42 -28.52 9.13
C ASP A 84 17.97 -28.76 8.65
N TYR A 85 17.80 -29.24 7.41
CA TYR A 85 16.49 -29.38 6.77
C TYR A 85 15.71 -28.06 6.72
N SER A 86 16.39 -26.95 6.47
CA SER A 86 15.76 -25.64 6.28
C SER A 86 16.32 -24.88 5.09
N GLN A 87 15.60 -23.86 4.62
CA GLN A 87 16.04 -22.92 3.60
C GLN A 87 15.92 -21.49 4.10
N LEU A 88 16.79 -20.61 3.62
CA LEU A 88 16.80 -19.18 3.93
C LEU A 88 16.67 -18.37 2.63
N SER A 89 15.56 -17.65 2.48
CA SER A 89 15.29 -16.77 1.34
C SER A 89 15.33 -15.29 1.74
N LEU A 90 16.18 -14.50 1.09
CA LEU A 90 16.07 -13.04 1.09
C LEU A 90 15.12 -12.64 -0.05
N ARG A 91 13.95 -12.09 0.30
CA ARG A 91 12.93 -11.63 -0.66
C ARG A 91 12.86 -10.11 -0.67
N THR A 92 12.95 -9.53 -1.86
CA THR A 92 12.67 -8.12 -2.13
C THR A 92 11.51 -8.01 -3.12
N ARG A 93 10.66 -6.99 -2.96
CA ARG A 93 9.53 -6.74 -3.87
C ARG A 93 9.23 -5.25 -3.94
N VAL A 94 8.93 -4.77 -5.14
CA VAL A 94 8.38 -3.44 -5.40
C VAL A 94 6.99 -3.60 -5.98
N ASP A 95 6.01 -2.93 -5.37
CA ASP A 95 4.63 -2.83 -5.80
C ASP A 95 4.31 -1.36 -6.09
N GLN A 96 3.97 -1.01 -7.33
CA GLN A 96 3.55 0.34 -7.70
C GLN A 96 2.07 0.33 -8.08
N ARG A 97 1.29 1.26 -7.52
CA ARG A 97 -0.06 1.59 -7.99
C ARG A 97 -0.01 2.90 -8.75
N LEU A 98 -0.66 2.89 -9.90
CA LEU A 98 -0.90 4.04 -10.76
C LEU A 98 -2.41 4.27 -10.86
N TYR A 99 -2.84 5.52 -10.83
CA TYR A 99 -4.22 5.95 -11.08
C TYR A 99 -4.21 7.17 -12.02
N ASP A 100 -5.35 7.45 -12.64
CA ASP A 100 -5.58 8.66 -13.44
C ASP A 100 -5.40 9.96 -12.62
N VAL A 101 -5.57 9.87 -11.29
CA VAL A 101 -5.32 10.95 -10.31
C VAL A 101 -3.94 10.76 -9.66
N PRO A 102 -2.96 11.68 -9.85
CA PRO A 102 -1.59 11.52 -9.35
C PRO A 102 -1.46 11.32 -7.84
N ASP A 103 -2.26 12.04 -7.05
CA ASP A 103 -2.26 12.07 -5.57
C ASP A 103 -2.40 10.70 -4.88
N LEU A 104 -2.78 9.67 -5.63
CA LEU A 104 -3.07 8.32 -5.16
C LEU A 104 -2.09 7.27 -5.71
N ASN A 105 -1.15 7.71 -6.55
CA ASN A 105 0.01 6.92 -6.95
C ASN A 105 0.83 6.58 -5.69
N SER A 106 1.16 5.30 -5.53
CA SER A 106 1.86 4.82 -4.34
C SER A 106 2.83 3.70 -4.68
N THR A 107 4.04 3.77 -4.12
CA THR A 107 5.08 2.76 -4.30
C THR A 107 5.35 2.08 -2.95
N SER A 108 5.21 0.76 -2.90
CA SER A 108 5.44 -0.07 -1.72
C SER A 108 6.64 -0.98 -1.96
N VAL A 109 7.72 -0.76 -1.23
CA VAL A 109 8.89 -1.65 -1.23
C VAL A 109 8.84 -2.56 0.00
N ARG A 110 8.89 -3.87 -0.21
CA ARG A 110 9.01 -4.87 0.85
C ARG A 110 10.37 -5.55 0.78
N VAL A 111 11.04 -5.66 1.93
CA VAL A 111 12.20 -6.53 2.12
C VAL A 111 11.85 -7.51 3.25
N ALA A 112 12.12 -8.80 3.04
CA ALA A 112 11.79 -9.85 3.98
C ALA A 112 12.88 -10.93 3.98
N LEU A 113 13.21 -11.44 5.16
CA LEU A 113 14.12 -12.58 5.31
C LEU A 113 13.29 -13.75 5.84
N SER A 114 13.19 -14.83 5.08
CA SER A 114 12.35 -15.98 5.37
C SER A 114 13.21 -17.20 5.66
N ARG A 115 13.09 -17.79 6.85
CA ARG A 115 13.57 -19.15 7.11
C ARG A 115 12.40 -20.10 7.08
N GLU A 116 12.53 -21.20 6.35
CA GLU A 116 11.53 -22.25 6.23
C GLU A 116 12.16 -23.59 6.60
N SER A 117 11.70 -24.19 7.69
CA SER A 117 12.18 -25.47 8.20
C SER A 117 11.20 -26.57 7.88
N PHE A 118 11.71 -27.68 7.38
CA PHE A 118 10.98 -28.88 6.99
C PHE A 118 11.11 -29.97 8.05
N ALA A 119 10.03 -30.71 8.26
CA ALA A 119 9.96 -31.88 9.13
C ALA A 119 8.89 -32.85 8.58
N ILE A 120 8.85 -34.07 9.10
CA ILE A 120 7.90 -35.10 8.64
C ILE A 120 6.47 -34.57 8.69
N GLY A 121 5.84 -34.40 7.52
CA GLY A 121 4.48 -33.87 7.38
C GLY A 121 4.27 -32.45 7.90
N ARG A 122 5.31 -31.65 8.16
CA ARG A 122 5.17 -30.29 8.69
C ARG A 122 6.24 -29.32 8.19
N THR A 123 5.79 -28.19 7.65
CA THR A 123 6.62 -27.03 7.30
C THR A 123 6.40 -25.90 8.31
N THR A 124 7.44 -25.15 8.66
CA THR A 124 7.36 -23.96 9.51
C THR A 124 8.15 -22.81 8.90
N THR A 125 7.49 -21.68 8.66
CA THR A 125 8.07 -20.46 8.08
C THR A 125 8.14 -19.33 9.12
N ILE A 126 9.30 -18.67 9.23
CA ILE A 126 9.53 -17.48 10.03
C ILE A 126 10.03 -16.38 9.08
N GLU A 127 9.28 -15.28 8.95
CA GLU A 127 9.62 -14.18 8.04
C GLU A 127 9.48 -12.80 8.72
N PRO A 128 10.55 -12.28 9.36
CA PRO A 128 10.68 -10.84 9.61
C PRO A 128 10.68 -10.03 8.29
N PHE A 129 9.97 -8.91 8.29
CA PHE A 129 9.89 -8.01 7.13
C PHE A 129 9.89 -6.52 7.50
N LEU A 130 10.40 -5.73 6.56
CA LEU A 130 10.26 -4.27 6.47
C LEU A 130 9.37 -3.94 5.27
N ARG A 131 8.45 -3.00 5.43
CA ARG A 131 7.74 -2.36 4.32
C ARG A 131 7.90 -0.84 4.38
N LEU A 132 8.33 -0.27 3.27
CA LEU A 132 8.41 1.16 3.02
C LEU A 132 7.27 1.53 2.07
N GLY A 133 6.51 2.57 2.41
CA GLY A 133 5.51 3.16 1.53
C GLY A 133 5.94 4.57 1.16
N PHE A 134 5.97 4.85 -0.14
CA PHE A 134 6.29 6.13 -0.74
C PHE A 134 5.08 6.65 -1.53
N ASP A 135 4.90 7.96 -1.56
CA ASP A 135 3.87 8.62 -2.36
C ASP A 135 4.38 8.99 -3.76
N GLU A 136 3.60 9.81 -4.47
CA GLU A 136 3.87 10.31 -5.83
C GLU A 136 5.21 11.07 -5.96
N GLU A 137 5.55 11.90 -4.96
CA GLU A 137 6.80 12.69 -4.90
C GLU A 137 8.00 11.80 -4.52
N ARG A 138 7.73 10.52 -4.20
CA ARG A 138 8.68 9.53 -3.67
C ARG A 138 9.17 9.89 -2.26
N GLU A 139 8.42 10.70 -1.51
CA GLU A 139 8.70 10.91 -0.09
C GLU A 139 8.27 9.66 0.72
N LEU A 140 8.99 9.35 1.80
CA LEU A 140 8.70 8.19 2.65
C LEU A 140 7.51 8.50 3.59
N GLU A 141 6.29 8.31 3.10
CA GLU A 141 5.03 8.47 3.85
C GLU A 141 4.93 7.48 5.03
N ARG A 142 5.35 6.23 4.81
CA ARG A 142 5.07 5.09 5.69
C ARG A 142 6.26 4.16 5.91
N ARG A 143 6.45 3.73 7.16
CA ARG A 143 7.40 2.67 7.53
C ARG A 143 6.74 1.67 8.49
N ASP A 144 6.67 0.41 8.07
CA ASP A 144 6.17 -0.71 8.87
C ASP A 144 7.29 -1.76 9.07
N TYR A 145 7.42 -2.27 10.29
CA TYR A 145 8.18 -3.50 10.57
C TYR A 145 7.22 -4.59 11.03
N GLY A 146 7.52 -5.85 10.77
CA GLY A 146 6.67 -6.96 11.18
C GLY A 146 7.36 -8.32 11.16
N LEU A 147 6.63 -9.31 11.65
CA LEU A 147 7.03 -10.71 11.71
C LEU A 147 5.83 -11.57 11.29
N SER A 148 5.99 -12.30 10.19
CA SER A 148 5.08 -13.38 9.79
C SER A 148 5.59 -14.70 10.34
N LEU A 149 4.68 -15.49 10.90
CA LEU A 149 4.88 -16.87 11.31
C LEU A 149 3.82 -17.71 10.60
N SER A 150 4.20 -18.81 9.95
CA SER A 150 3.22 -19.78 9.46
C SER A 150 3.70 -21.20 9.65
N THR A 151 2.79 -22.13 9.89
CA THR A 151 3.10 -23.55 9.84
C THR A 151 2.01 -24.28 9.09
N ALA A 152 2.41 -25.28 8.32
CA ALA A 152 1.54 -26.09 7.48
C ALA A 152 1.80 -27.56 7.78
N TRP A 153 0.74 -28.30 8.09
CA TRP A 153 0.76 -29.73 8.32
C TRP A 153 0.12 -30.44 7.13
N GLN A 154 0.82 -31.44 6.59
CA GLN A 154 0.22 -32.41 5.68
C GLN A 154 -0.56 -33.45 6.49
N LEU A 155 -1.76 -33.75 6.02
CA LEU A 155 -2.64 -34.76 6.58
C LEU A 155 -2.46 -36.06 5.80
N GLY A 156 -2.64 -37.21 6.46
CA GLY A 156 -2.44 -38.54 5.84
C GLY A 156 -3.38 -38.88 4.67
N ASN A 157 -4.34 -38.00 4.35
CA ASN A 157 -5.23 -38.07 3.18
C ASN A 157 -4.80 -37.13 2.04
N GLY A 158 -3.61 -36.52 2.10
CA GLY A 158 -3.13 -35.54 1.13
C GLY A 158 -3.66 -34.10 1.33
N GLY A 159 -4.55 -33.87 2.31
CA GLY A 159 -4.98 -32.53 2.69
C GLY A 159 -3.86 -31.74 3.39
N GLN A 160 -4.00 -30.41 3.44
CA GLN A 160 -3.08 -29.54 4.17
C GLN A 160 -3.85 -28.62 5.11
N LEU A 161 -3.47 -28.60 6.39
CA LEU A 161 -3.88 -27.58 7.35
C LEU A 161 -2.79 -26.51 7.42
N ARG A 162 -3.13 -25.23 7.31
CA ARG A 162 -2.17 -24.12 7.50
C ARG A 162 -2.69 -23.12 8.51
N THR A 163 -1.85 -22.76 9.48
CA THR A 163 -2.08 -21.61 10.37
C THR A 163 -1.03 -20.55 10.12
N SER A 164 -1.41 -19.29 10.31
CA SER A 164 -0.50 -18.14 10.19
C SER A 164 -0.84 -17.05 11.20
N PHE A 165 0.19 -16.31 11.59
CA PHE A 165 0.12 -15.15 12.45
C PHE A 165 1.03 -14.06 11.86
N MET A 166 0.59 -12.80 11.89
CA MET A 166 1.38 -11.67 11.42
C MET A 166 1.35 -10.53 12.43
N GLY A 167 2.45 -10.38 13.17
CA GLY A 167 2.70 -9.20 13.98
C GLY A 167 3.18 -8.04 13.09
N LYS A 168 2.64 -6.84 13.29
CA LYS A 168 3.02 -5.64 12.53
C LYS A 168 3.01 -4.41 13.44
N LYS A 169 4.07 -3.61 13.40
CA LYS A 169 4.17 -2.31 14.06
C LYS A 169 4.41 -1.20 13.02
N PRO A 170 3.44 -0.29 12.78
CA PRO A 170 3.72 0.94 12.06
C PRO A 170 4.62 1.83 12.95
N GLN A 171 5.63 2.47 12.35
CA GLN A 171 6.58 3.32 13.08
C GLN A 171 6.63 4.76 12.57
N LEU A 172 6.17 5.02 11.34
CA LEU A 172 5.96 6.37 10.84
C LEU A 172 4.66 6.45 10.04
N HIS A 173 3.87 7.48 10.32
CA HIS A 173 2.70 7.88 9.54
C HIS A 173 2.67 9.41 9.53
N ARG A 174 3.31 10.02 8.54
CA ARG A 174 3.37 11.47 8.39
C ARG A 174 2.02 11.93 7.83
N GLN A 175 1.06 12.26 8.69
CA GLN A 175 -0.23 12.80 8.24
C GLN A 175 0.02 13.97 7.29
N ARG A 176 -0.49 13.89 6.06
CA ARG A 176 -0.54 15.02 5.11
C ARG A 176 -1.38 16.12 5.78
N SER A 177 -0.71 17.06 6.43
CA SER A 177 -1.36 18.26 6.96
C SER A 177 -1.84 19.08 5.77
N VAL A 178 -3.14 19.00 5.49
CA VAL A 178 -3.78 19.75 4.40
C VAL A 178 -3.42 21.22 4.58
N LYS A 179 -2.63 21.76 3.64
CA LYS A 179 -2.23 23.18 3.63
C LYS A 179 -3.48 24.03 3.42
N ARG A 180 -4.13 24.40 4.53
CA ARG A 180 -5.24 25.35 4.52
C ARG A 180 -4.78 26.59 3.75
N PRO A 181 -5.50 27.04 2.70
CA PRO A 181 -5.21 28.33 2.11
C PRO A 181 -5.31 29.39 3.22
N LEU A 182 -4.27 30.20 3.36
CA LEU A 182 -4.28 31.32 4.31
C LEU A 182 -5.43 32.25 3.92
N ARG A 183 -6.36 32.49 4.85
CA ARG A 183 -7.41 33.50 4.66
C ARG A 183 -6.73 34.83 4.29
N PRO A 184 -7.14 35.53 3.21
CA PRO A 184 -6.63 36.86 2.92
C PRO A 184 -6.97 37.79 4.10
N ASP A 185 -5.98 38.49 4.64
CA ASP A 185 -6.18 39.33 5.83
C ASP A 185 -7.10 40.51 5.51
N ARG A 186 -8.09 40.74 6.36
CA ARG A 186 -9.24 41.61 6.11
C ARG A 186 -8.94 43.07 6.46
N ARG A 187 -7.74 43.55 6.10
CA ARG A 187 -7.16 44.82 6.60
C ARG A 187 -6.75 45.85 5.53
N GLU A 188 -6.80 45.53 4.24
CA GLU A 188 -6.44 46.44 3.13
C GLU A 188 -7.67 47.11 2.46
N LEU A 189 -8.66 47.59 3.24
CA LEU A 189 -9.86 48.26 2.69
C LEU A 189 -10.20 49.60 3.38
N ARG A 190 -9.18 50.37 3.81
CA ARG A 190 -9.34 51.78 4.20
C ARG A 190 -8.13 52.66 3.85
N LYS A 191 -8.10 53.20 2.63
CA LYS A 191 -7.57 54.54 2.29
C LYS A 191 -7.75 54.84 0.80
N PHE A 192 -8.76 55.66 0.46
CA PHE A 192 -8.67 56.87 -0.37
C PHE A 192 -10.06 57.48 -0.50
N HIS A 193 -10.21 58.81 -0.32
CA HIS A 193 -11.53 59.44 -0.30
C HIS A 193 -11.50 60.92 -0.74
N ARG A 194 -11.99 61.18 -1.97
CA ARG A 194 -12.40 62.50 -2.53
C ARG A 194 -11.28 63.56 -2.70
N PRO A 195 -11.56 64.72 -3.34
CA PRO A 195 -12.63 65.07 -4.29
C PRO A 195 -12.07 65.11 -5.73
N THR A 196 -12.65 65.68 -6.82
CA THR A 196 -13.93 66.38 -7.13
C THR A 196 -14.34 65.91 -8.57
N HIS A 197 -15.14 66.50 -9.48
CA HIS A 197 -16.01 67.70 -9.63
C HIS A 197 -17.28 67.26 -10.41
N ALA A 198 -18.30 68.12 -10.55
CA ALA A 198 -19.57 67.77 -11.19
C ALA A 198 -19.69 68.24 -12.66
N VAL A 199 -20.41 67.45 -13.48
CA VAL A 199 -21.07 67.88 -14.72
C VAL A 199 -22.51 67.33 -14.72
N ARG A 200 -23.47 68.05 -15.31
CA ARG A 200 -24.91 67.80 -15.23
C ARG A 200 -25.57 68.08 -16.58
N VAL A 201 -26.03 67.04 -17.29
CA VAL A 201 -26.78 67.16 -18.56
C VAL A 201 -27.94 66.17 -18.57
N TRP A 202 -29.03 66.51 -19.26
CA TRP A 202 -30.25 65.70 -19.40
C TRP A 202 -30.17 64.70 -20.57
N GLY A 203 -31.06 63.70 -20.57
CA GLY A 203 -31.37 62.88 -21.75
C GLY A 203 -32.62 62.01 -21.53
N PHE A 204 -33.64 62.16 -22.37
CA PHE A 204 -34.82 61.27 -22.42
C PHE A 204 -34.53 60.04 -23.29
N GLY A 205 -35.23 58.93 -23.06
CA GLY A 205 -35.23 57.77 -23.95
C GLY A 205 -36.00 56.58 -23.39
N CYS A 206 -37.25 56.41 -23.80
CA CYS A 206 -38.07 55.24 -23.44
C CYS A 206 -38.89 54.82 -24.67
N THR A 207 -38.71 53.58 -25.12
CA THR A 207 -39.63 52.89 -26.02
C THR A 207 -39.64 51.40 -25.69
N VAL A 208 -40.83 50.81 -25.86
CA VAL A 208 -41.24 49.40 -25.77
C VAL A 208 -40.19 48.41 -26.29
#